data_AF-A0A846NDE9-F1
#
_entry.id   AF-A0A846NDE9-F1
#
_cell.length_a   1.000
_cell.length_b   1.000
_cell.length_c   1.000
_cell.angle_alpha   90.00
_cell.angle_beta   90.00
_cell.angle_gamma   90.00
#
_symmetry.space_group_name_H-M   'P 1'
#
loop_
_entity.id
_entity.type
_entity.pdbx_description
1 polymer ?
#
loop_
_entity_poly.entity_id
_entity_poly.type
_entity_poly.pdbx_seq_one_letter_code
_entity_poly.pdbx_strand_id
1 'polypeptide(L)'
;ILCDLYTIWEKWGTLEGLKLAYVGDGNNVCNSLLIGCSKVGVNVSVACPDGYRPYERAVEWALKNTRQAGSKVEITTDSRRAVE
;
A
#
# COMPACT_ATOMS: atom_id res chain seq x y z
N ILE A 1 7.03 9.10 -0.51
CA ILE A 1 6.07 8.41 -1.41
C ILE A 1 6.30 8.66 -2.89
N LEU A 2 6.32 9.91 -3.39
CA LEU A 2 6.51 10.15 -4.83
C LEU A 2 7.85 9.58 -5.35
N CYS A 3 8.94 9.77 -4.61
CA CYS A 3 10.23 9.16 -4.97
C CYS A 3 10.17 7.64 -4.97
N ASP A 4 9.46 7.03 -4.02
CA ASP A 4 9.33 5.57 -3.93
C ASP A 4 8.58 5.02 -5.16
N LEU A 5 7.46 5.66 -5.53
CA LEU A 5 6.71 5.32 -6.74
C LEU A 5 7.55 5.52 -8.00
N TYR A 6 8.31 6.61 -8.06
CA TYR A 6 9.21 6.85 -9.19
C TYR A 6 10.28 5.77 -9.28
N THR A 7 10.91 5.37 -8.17
CA THR A 7 11.89 4.26 -8.15
C THR A 7 11.28 2.93 -8.59
N ILE A 8 10.05 2.62 -8.17
CA ILE A 8 9.35 1.41 -8.66
C ILE A 8 9.15 1.52 -10.17
N TRP A 9 8.65 2.66 -10.66
CA TRP A 9 8.46 2.87 -12.09
C TRP A 9 9.78 2.78 -12.88
N GLU A 10 10.88 3.33 -12.36
CA GLU A 10 12.22 3.23 -12.97
C GLU A 10 12.68 1.76 -13.10
N LYS A 11 12.30 0.89 -12.18
CA LYS A 11 12.68 -0.52 -12.18
C LYS A 11 11.81 -1.40 -13.06
N TRP A 12 10.51 -1.13 -13.15
CA TRP A 12 9.56 -2.01 -13.83
C TRP A 12 8.90 -1.39 -15.08
N GLY A 13 9.08 -0.09 -15.33
CA GLY A 13 8.46 0.64 -16.45
C GLY A 13 6.95 0.86 -16.30
N THR A 14 6.33 0.32 -15.25
CA THR A 14 4.91 0.45 -14.93
C THR A 14 4.71 0.46 -13.42
N LEU A 15 3.54 0.92 -12.98
CA LEU A 15 3.06 0.85 -11.60
C LEU A 15 1.82 -0.05 -11.49
N GLU A 16 1.01 -0.09 -12.53
CA GLU A 16 -0.26 -0.82 -12.53
C GLU A 16 -0.03 -2.33 -12.40
N GLY A 17 -0.78 -2.97 -11.51
CA GLY A 17 -0.75 -4.42 -11.29
C GLY A 17 0.40 -4.90 -10.40
N LEU A 18 1.41 -4.07 -10.09
CA LEU A 18 2.47 -4.41 -9.15
C LEU A 18 1.91 -4.59 -7.74
N LYS A 19 2.66 -5.31 -6.88
CA LYS A 19 2.34 -5.47 -5.46
C LYS A 19 3.44 -4.88 -4.60
N LEU A 20 3.06 -4.04 -3.64
CA LEU A 20 3.92 -3.54 -2.57
C LEU A 20 3.48 -4.14 -1.23
N ALA A 21 4.42 -4.76 -0.52
CA ALA A 21 4.24 -5.23 0.84
C ALA A 21 4.91 -4.26 1.82
N TYR A 22 4.18 -3.79 2.83
CA TYR A 22 4.72 -3.02 3.95
C TYR A 22 4.60 -3.84 5.22
N VAL A 23 5.71 -4.00 5.95
CA VAL A 23 5.74 -4.79 7.20
C VAL A 23 6.29 -3.91 8.32
N GLY A 24 5.51 -3.74 9.38
CA GLY A 24 5.93 -2.98 10.56
C GLY A 24 4.85 -2.06 11.10
N ASP A 25 5.23 -0.82 11.40
CA ASP A 25 4.37 0.17 12.04
C ASP A 25 3.48 0.91 11.02
N GLY A 26 2.18 1.02 11.29
CA GLY A 26 1.18 1.80 10.56
C GLY A 26 1.38 3.33 10.63
N ASN A 27 2.64 3.77 10.59
CA ASN A 27 3.07 5.16 10.65
C ASN A 27 2.69 5.98 9.41
N ASN A 28 3.13 7.23 9.39
CA ASN A 28 2.93 8.16 8.28
C ASN A 28 3.41 7.66 6.91
N VAL A 29 4.49 6.88 6.84
CA VAL A 29 5.00 6.29 5.59
C VAL A 29 4.04 5.21 5.10
N CYS A 30 3.60 4.31 5.98
CA CYS A 30 2.58 3.31 5.66
C CYS A 30 1.29 3.97 5.14
N ASN A 31 0.81 5.01 5.84
CA ASN A 31 -0.39 5.75 5.44
C ASN A 31 -0.22 6.41 4.05
N SER A 32 0.95 7.00 3.79
CA SER A 32 1.24 7.62 2.50
C SER A 32 1.37 6.58 1.38
N LEU A 33 1.96 5.42 1.65
CA LEU A 33 2.06 4.28 0.72
C LEU A 33 0.68 3.75 0.35
N LEU A 34 -0.19 3.50 1.34
CA LEU A 34 -1.57 3.08 1.12
C LEU A 34 -2.30 3.99 0.12
N ILE A 35 -2.23 5.31 0.35
CA ILE A 35 -2.92 6.29 -0.50
C ILE A 35 -2.24 6.40 -1.86
N GLY A 36 -0.91 6.53 -1.91
CA GLY A 36 -0.16 6.74 -3.14
C GLY A 36 -0.26 5.55 -4.09
N CYS A 37 0.06 4.35 -3.60
CA CYS A 37 0.04 3.12 -4.39
C CYS A 37 -1.37 2.79 -4.89
N SER A 38 -2.40 2.88 -4.03
CA SER A 38 -3.77 2.58 -4.43
C SER A 38 -4.28 3.50 -5.54
N LYS A 39 -3.83 4.76 -5.61
CA LYS A 39 -4.19 5.72 -6.67
C LYS A 39 -3.60 5.39 -8.04
N VAL A 40 -2.43 4.76 -8.07
CA VAL A 40 -1.65 4.54 -9.31
C VAL A 40 -1.67 3.08 -9.76
N GLY A 41 -2.60 2.28 -9.25
CA GLY A 41 -2.80 0.90 -9.68
C GLY A 41 -1.87 -0.12 -9.00
N VAL A 42 -1.07 0.28 -8.00
CA VAL A 42 -0.23 -0.63 -7.22
C VAL A 42 -1.07 -1.27 -6.12
N ASN A 43 -1.10 -2.60 -6.07
CA ASN A 43 -1.69 -3.36 -4.97
C ASN A 43 -0.85 -3.17 -3.71
N VAL A 44 -1.49 -2.96 -2.56
CA VAL A 44 -0.80 -2.77 -1.27
C VAL A 44 -1.25 -3.83 -0.28
N SER A 45 -0.30 -4.54 0.32
CA SER A 45 -0.57 -5.35 1.50
C SER A 45 0.27 -4.85 2.68
N VAL A 46 -0.38 -4.60 3.81
CA VAL A 46 0.25 -4.10 5.03
C VAL A 46 0.13 -5.14 6.12
N ALA A 47 1.26 -5.61 6.64
CA ALA A 47 1.33 -6.35 7.88
C ALA A 47 1.76 -5.44 9.02
N CYS A 48 0.90 -5.29 10.03
CA CYS A 48 1.18 -4.50 11.22
C CYS A 48 0.70 -5.22 12.49
N PRO A 49 1.41 -5.14 13.62
CA PRO A 49 0.93 -5.64 14.90
C PRO A 49 -0.36 -4.94 15.35
N ASP A 50 -1.14 -5.59 16.21
CA ASP A 50 -2.28 -4.94 16.86
C ASP A 50 -1.81 -3.74 17.71
N GLY A 51 -2.57 -2.65 17.68
CA GLY A 51 -2.19 -1.37 18.28
C GLY A 51 -1.33 -0.46 17.38
N TYR A 52 -0.74 -0.98 16.30
CA TYR A 52 0.09 -0.23 15.34
C TYR A 52 -0.54 -0.18 13.94
N ARG A 53 -1.87 -0.24 13.86
CA ARG A 53 -2.59 -0.23 12.59
C ARG A 53 -2.46 1.14 11.90
N PRO A 54 -2.50 1.17 10.55
CA PRO A 54 -2.55 2.42 9.81
C PRO A 54 -3.73 3.29 10.24
N TYR A 55 -3.61 4.58 10.02
CA TYR A 55 -4.69 5.53 10.31
C TYR A 55 -5.93 5.18 9.49
N GLU A 56 -7.06 5.00 10.17
CA GLU A 56 -8.30 4.48 9.57
C GLU A 56 -8.72 5.25 8.31
N ARG A 57 -8.62 6.59 8.35
CA ARG A 57 -8.94 7.44 7.22
C ARG A 57 -8.03 7.22 6.00
N ALA A 58 -6.76 6.87 6.22
CA ALA A 58 -5.85 6.54 5.14
C ALA A 58 -6.26 5.23 4.45
N VAL A 59 -6.67 4.22 5.24
CA VAL A 59 -7.21 2.95 4.72
C VAL A 59 -8.49 3.22 3.92
N GLU A 60 -9.41 4.02 4.45
CA GLU A 60 -10.64 4.40 3.72
C GLU A 60 -10.35 5.08 2.39
N TRP A 61 -9.43 6.04 2.36
CA TRP A 61 -9.05 6.71 1.12
C TRP A 61 -8.41 5.74 0.14
N ALA A 62 -7.57 4.82 0.61
CA ALA A 62 -6.97 3.80 -0.24
C ALA A 62 -8.03 2.88 -0.85
N LEU A 63 -8.99 2.39 -0.05
CA LEU A 63 -10.12 1.59 -0.50
C LEU A 63 -11.06 2.35 -1.46
N LYS A 64 -11.12 3.68 -1.39
CA LYS A 64 -11.85 4.48 -2.39
C LYS A 64 -11.10 4.53 -3.72
N ASN A 65 -9.78 4.62 -3.70
CA ASN A 65 -8.94 4.69 -4.91
C ASN A 65 -8.97 3.38 -5.71
N THR A 66 -9.04 2.22 -5.04
CA THR A 66 -9.08 0.90 -5.70
C THR A 66 -10.19 0.77 -6.74
N ARG A 67 -11.34 1.42 -6.52
CA ARG A 67 -12.48 1.41 -7.46
C ARG A 67 -12.18 2.08 -8.80
N GLN A 68 -11.28 3.05 -8.82
CA GLN A 68 -10.92 3.78 -10.04
C GLN A 68 -9.66 3.20 -10.68
N ALA A 69 -8.69 2.79 -9.86
CA ALA A 69 -7.36 2.38 -10.32
C ALA A 69 -7.18 0.86 -10.48
N GLY A 70 -8.18 0.04 -10.12
CA GLY A 70 -8.09 -1.43 -10.22
C GLY A 70 -7.12 -2.10 -9.24
N SER A 71 -6.54 -1.35 -8.30
CA SER A 71 -5.64 -1.85 -7.26
C SER A 71 -6.38 -2.61 -6.15
N LYS A 72 -5.64 -3.36 -5.33
CA LYS A 72 -6.12 -4.06 -4.13
C LYS A 72 -5.44 -3.52 -2.89
N VAL A 73 -6.15 -3.51 -1.77
CA VAL A 73 -5.62 -3.13 -0.46
C VAL A 73 -5.94 -4.23 0.55
N GLU A 74 -4.93 -4.70 1.27
CA GLU A 74 -5.06 -5.68 2.34
C GLU A 74 -4.33 -5.18 3.60
N ILE A 75 -4.98 -5.31 4.75
CA ILE A 75 -4.37 -5.07 6.07
C ILE A 75 -4.45 -6.37 6.86
N THR A 76 -3.32 -6.84 7.35
CA THR A 76 -3.18 -8.10 8.08
C THR A 76 -2.24 -7.95 9.27
N THR A 77 -2.22 -8.91 10.17
CA THR A 77 -1.22 -9.02 11.25
C THR A 77 -0.13 -10.05 10.91
N ASP A 78 -0.29 -10.82 9.83
CA ASP A 78 0.68 -11.82 9.35
C ASP A 78 1.59 -11.23 8.27
N SER A 79 2.89 -11.14 8.57
CA SER A 79 3.90 -10.63 7.64
C SER A 79 4.16 -11.52 6.44
N ARG A 80 3.98 -12.85 6.57
CA ARG A 80 4.15 -13.78 5.44
C ARG A 80 3.04 -13.58 4.42
N ARG A 81 1.80 -13.49 4.88
CA ARG A 81 0.65 -13.19 4.04
C ARG A 81 0.80 -11.86 3.29
N ALA A 82 1.40 -10.85 3.91
CA ALA A 82 1.61 -9.57 3.24
C ALA A 82 2.61 -9.65 2.07
N VAL A 83 3.65 -10.49 2.16
CA VAL A 83 4.71 -10.59 1.15
C VAL A 83 4.41 -11.57 0.01
N GLU A 84 3.51 -12.54 0.20
CA GLU A 84 3.10 -13.56 -0.80
C GLU A 84 2.31 -12.99 -1.99
#